data_AF-A0A0J1G1B6-F1
#
_entry.id   AF-A0A0J1G1B6-F1
#
_cell.length_a   1.000
_cell.length_b   1.000
_cell.length_c   1.000
_cell.angle_alpha   90.00
_cell.angle_beta   90.00
_cell.angle_gamma   90.00
#
_symmetry.space_group_name_H-M   'P 1'
#
loop_
_entity.id
_entity.type
_entity.pdbx_description
1 polymer ?
#
loop_
_entity_poly.entity_id
_entity_poly.type
_entity_poly.pdbx_seq_one_letter_code
_entity_poly.pdbx_strand_id
1 'polypeptide(L)'
;MYTEENMQADCAFPIQTALHGYLTAIGLPWNCSRGSLEEKFGTRQHAAYSWEVIEIVTHLPFVRGLLWPLSAQVFPQFSAAMPATEFSGNAYFVNDARDNLQRTVEQLVPILGEGKKTRTSNTVGHEWRFGPASVELYVWPPEMQQFPATNPAHLREPRLKVACHIGVKTGYRRPCSAKDKVAIESFVPVAPIPGDLSTMRRAQCRPASQSELEFIRLLDGDVGTKYGWIGRSDDCSALISFGSELYVVPMEDVIQFEVVRVRPAKGPGGSWLQVQCRSKTSQNELKNLTICEAEGPDDLSELTATIARAIGKPFALLPYASDC
;
A
#
# COMPACT_ATOMS: atom_id res chain seq x y z
N MET A 1 18.36 -21.36 2.51
CA MET A 1 19.30 -20.70 3.43
C MET A 1 19.62 -19.34 2.84
N TYR A 2 19.05 -18.28 3.43
CA TYR A 2 19.40 -16.90 3.10
C TYR A 2 20.75 -16.61 3.74
N THR A 3 21.71 -16.08 2.99
CA THR A 3 22.86 -15.39 3.56
C THR A 3 22.44 -13.94 3.82
N GLU A 4 22.49 -13.55 5.09
CA GLU A 4 22.02 -12.28 5.69
C GLU A 4 22.85 -11.03 5.30
N GLU A 5 23.78 -11.14 4.34
CA GLU A 5 24.88 -10.17 4.22
C GLU A 5 24.67 -8.96 3.29
N ASN A 6 23.46 -8.69 2.78
CA ASN A 6 23.27 -7.52 1.87
C ASN A 6 21.99 -6.68 2.12
N MET A 7 21.44 -6.71 3.34
CA MET A 7 20.30 -5.83 3.71
C MET A 7 20.65 -4.73 4.73
N GLN A 8 21.94 -4.43 4.93
CA GLN A 8 22.38 -3.15 5.47
C GLN A 8 22.45 -2.12 4.34
N ALA A 9 21.30 -1.56 3.96
CA ALA A 9 21.27 -0.33 3.20
C ALA A 9 20.39 0.65 3.98
N ASP A 10 20.97 1.79 4.32
CA ASP A 10 20.28 3.00 4.75
C ASP A 10 19.00 3.17 3.93
N CYS A 11 17.84 3.00 4.57
CA CYS A 11 16.54 3.01 3.89
C CYS A 11 16.10 4.45 3.60
N ALA A 12 16.95 5.22 2.91
CA ALA A 12 16.50 6.38 2.17
C ALA A 12 15.88 5.88 0.87
N PHE A 13 14.55 5.93 0.77
CA PHE A 13 13.87 5.54 -0.46
C PHE A 13 14.08 6.62 -1.53
N PRO A 14 14.51 6.27 -2.75
CA PRO A 14 14.67 7.26 -3.80
C PRO A 14 13.29 7.88 -4.12
N ILE A 15 13.25 9.22 -4.15
CA ILE A 15 12.04 9.99 -4.48
C ILE A 15 11.53 9.65 -5.89
N GLN A 16 12.44 9.22 -6.79
CA GLN A 16 12.12 8.75 -8.12
C GLN A 16 12.87 7.46 -8.46
N THR A 17 12.13 6.48 -8.98
CA THR A 17 12.62 5.17 -9.41
C THR A 17 12.56 5.04 -10.94
N ALA A 18 13.17 4.00 -11.51
CA ALA A 18 13.03 3.68 -12.93
C ALA A 18 11.55 3.55 -13.34
N LEU A 19 10.72 2.98 -12.46
CA LEU A 19 9.27 2.91 -12.66
C LEU A 19 8.65 4.31 -12.76
N HIS A 20 8.95 5.22 -11.82
CA HIS A 20 8.40 6.59 -11.87
C HIS A 20 8.82 7.33 -13.13
N GLY A 21 10.09 7.19 -13.53
CA GLY A 21 10.58 7.74 -14.80
C GLY A 21 9.78 7.20 -15.99
N TYR A 22 9.51 5.89 -16.01
CA TYR A 22 8.70 5.29 -17.07
C TYR A 22 7.25 5.75 -17.06
N LEU A 23 6.59 5.79 -15.90
CA LEU A 23 5.22 6.27 -15.76
C LEU A 23 5.10 7.72 -16.24
N THR A 24 6.05 8.58 -15.88
CA THR A 24 6.12 9.96 -16.39
C THR A 24 6.36 9.98 -17.90
N ALA A 25 7.26 9.16 -18.42
CA ALA A 25 7.59 9.11 -19.85
C ALA A 25 6.41 8.68 -20.73
N ILE A 26 5.52 7.79 -20.25
CA ILE A 26 4.28 7.44 -20.96
C ILE A 26 3.14 8.42 -20.68
N GLY A 27 3.35 9.42 -19.82
CA GLY A 27 2.34 10.43 -19.47
C GLY A 27 1.27 9.90 -18.51
N LEU A 28 1.57 8.88 -17.71
CA LEU A 28 0.70 8.42 -16.63
C LEU A 28 0.90 9.34 -15.40
N PRO A 29 -0.13 10.12 -14.99
CA PRO A 29 -0.03 11.10 -13.90
C PRO A 29 -0.10 10.42 -12.50
N TRP A 30 0.92 9.61 -12.19
CA TRP A 30 0.94 8.73 -11.01
C TRP A 30 0.97 9.45 -9.65
N ASN A 31 1.29 10.73 -9.63
CA ASN A 31 1.36 11.58 -8.44
C ASN A 31 0.22 12.60 -8.36
N CYS A 32 -0.71 12.62 -9.32
CA CYS A 32 -1.90 13.45 -9.26
C CYS A 32 -2.93 12.87 -8.29
N SER A 33 -3.69 13.73 -7.62
CA SER A 33 -4.79 13.31 -6.76
C SER A 33 -5.86 12.58 -7.55
N ARG A 34 -6.58 11.67 -6.89
CA ARG A 34 -7.70 10.94 -7.49
C ARG A 34 -8.77 11.88 -8.05
N GLY A 35 -9.13 12.95 -7.34
CA GLY A 35 -10.08 13.95 -7.81
C GLY A 35 -9.64 14.63 -9.11
N SER A 36 -8.34 14.92 -9.27
CA SER A 36 -7.82 15.45 -10.54
C SER A 36 -7.81 14.39 -11.66
N LEU A 37 -7.62 13.11 -11.34
CA LEU A 37 -7.74 12.02 -12.31
C LEU A 37 -9.21 11.86 -12.75
N GLU A 38 -10.15 11.90 -11.81
CA GLU A 38 -11.60 11.83 -12.07
C GLU A 38 -12.07 13.01 -12.92
N GLU A 39 -11.66 14.24 -12.59
CA GLU A 39 -11.98 15.43 -13.37
C GLU A 39 -11.45 15.32 -14.81
N LYS A 40 -10.24 14.79 -14.99
CA LYS A 40 -9.58 14.71 -16.29
C LYS A 40 -10.07 13.55 -17.17
N PHE A 41 -10.29 12.37 -16.59
CA PHE A 41 -10.55 11.14 -17.33
C PHE A 41 -11.97 10.58 -17.14
N GLY A 42 -12.71 11.09 -16.15
CA GLY A 42 -14.02 10.57 -15.75
C GLY A 42 -13.94 9.23 -15.03
N THR A 43 -15.06 8.85 -14.40
CA THR A 43 -15.26 7.50 -13.87
C THR A 43 -16.19 6.71 -14.79
N ARG A 44 -16.00 5.40 -14.84
CA ARG A 44 -16.87 4.48 -15.60
C ARG A 44 -16.83 3.07 -15.03
N GLN A 45 -17.83 2.28 -15.38
CA GLN A 45 -17.84 0.85 -15.09
C GLN A 45 -16.84 0.12 -15.99
N HIS A 46 -15.96 -0.68 -15.38
CA HIS A 46 -14.99 -1.48 -16.12
C HIS A 46 -15.71 -2.58 -16.91
N ALA A 47 -15.41 -2.67 -18.21
CA ALA A 47 -16.11 -3.55 -19.16
C ALA A 47 -16.20 -5.03 -18.70
N ALA A 48 -15.12 -5.58 -18.14
CA ALA A 48 -15.09 -6.96 -17.67
C ALA A 48 -15.42 -7.19 -16.17
N TYR A 49 -15.09 -6.27 -15.26
CA TYR A 49 -15.13 -6.52 -13.81
C TYR A 49 -16.34 -5.92 -13.09
N SER A 50 -17.12 -5.04 -13.74
CA SER A 50 -18.32 -4.42 -13.14
C SER A 50 -18.06 -3.64 -11.84
N TRP A 51 -16.83 -3.14 -11.67
CA TRP A 51 -16.46 -2.15 -10.67
C TRP A 51 -16.24 -0.78 -11.35
N GLU A 52 -16.29 0.29 -10.57
CA GLU A 52 -16.01 1.64 -11.06
C GLU A 52 -14.50 1.90 -11.09
N VAL A 53 -14.03 2.48 -12.20
CA VAL A 53 -12.62 2.75 -12.45
C VAL A 53 -12.43 4.10 -13.13
N ILE A 54 -11.23 4.65 -12.97
CA ILE A 54 -10.70 5.77 -13.75
C ILE A 54 -9.69 5.16 -14.73
N GLU A 55 -10.07 5.05 -16.00
CA GLU A 55 -9.18 4.56 -17.06
C GLU A 55 -8.28 5.70 -17.57
N ILE A 56 -6.97 5.52 -17.45
CA ILE A 56 -5.97 6.55 -17.73
C ILE A 56 -5.44 6.37 -19.15
N VAL A 57 -5.98 7.14 -20.09
CA VAL A 57 -5.49 7.15 -21.47
C VAL A 57 -4.16 7.92 -21.54
N THR A 58 -3.10 7.19 -21.85
CA THR A 58 -1.75 7.73 -22.02
C THR A 58 -1.40 7.88 -23.50
N HIS A 59 -0.41 8.73 -23.81
CA HIS A 59 0.03 8.92 -25.21
C HIS A 59 0.80 7.71 -25.75
N LEU A 60 1.42 6.93 -24.86
CA LEU A 60 1.96 5.60 -25.13
C LEU A 60 1.35 4.60 -24.15
N PRO A 61 0.91 3.41 -24.59
CA PRO A 61 0.41 2.41 -23.66
C PRO A 61 1.54 1.89 -22.77
N PHE A 62 1.23 1.49 -21.53
CA PHE A 62 2.22 0.94 -20.58
C PHE A 62 2.89 -0.34 -21.12
N VAL A 63 2.16 -1.14 -21.88
CA VAL A 63 2.70 -2.17 -22.76
C VAL A 63 1.78 -2.26 -23.98
N ARG A 64 2.28 -2.71 -25.12
CA ARG A 64 1.41 -3.08 -26.25
C ARG A 64 0.51 -4.24 -25.83
N GLY A 65 -0.64 -4.41 -26.51
CA GLY A 65 -1.56 -5.50 -26.25
C GLY A 65 -2.46 -5.31 -25.03
N LEU A 66 -2.41 -4.15 -24.35
CA LEU A 66 -3.39 -3.78 -23.33
C LEU A 66 -4.82 -3.88 -23.90
N LEU A 67 -5.69 -4.62 -23.20
CA LEU A 67 -7.11 -4.76 -23.54
C LEU A 67 -7.87 -3.44 -23.29
N TRP A 68 -7.45 -2.71 -22.26
CA TRP A 68 -7.93 -1.38 -21.87
C TRP A 68 -6.75 -0.56 -21.32
N PRO A 69 -6.84 0.77 -21.28
CA PRO A 69 -5.85 1.60 -20.59
C PRO A 69 -5.65 1.14 -19.14
N LEU A 70 -4.49 1.45 -18.56
CA LEU A 70 -4.30 1.22 -17.13
C LEU A 70 -5.35 2.00 -16.34
N SER A 71 -5.90 1.38 -15.30
CA SER A 71 -6.99 1.96 -14.55
C SER A 71 -6.73 1.94 -13.05
N ALA A 72 -7.18 2.98 -12.35
CA ALA A 72 -7.25 2.99 -10.91
C ALA A 72 -8.70 2.70 -10.47
N GLN A 73 -8.88 1.82 -9.49
CA GLN A 73 -10.21 1.55 -8.93
C GLN A 73 -10.71 2.75 -8.12
N VAL A 74 -12.03 2.95 -8.16
CA VAL A 74 -12.74 3.95 -7.38
C VAL A 74 -13.43 3.25 -6.22
N PHE A 75 -13.08 3.65 -5.01
CA PHE A 75 -13.75 3.18 -3.80
C PHE A 75 -14.05 4.36 -2.87
N PRO A 76 -15.22 4.37 -2.19
CA PRO A 76 -15.61 5.48 -1.31
C PRO A 76 -14.62 5.78 -0.18
N GLN A 77 -13.91 4.76 0.31
CA GLN A 77 -12.91 4.93 1.38
C GLN A 77 -11.59 5.55 0.90
N PHE A 78 -11.37 5.66 -0.41
CA PHE A 78 -10.17 6.29 -0.95
C PHE A 78 -10.38 7.78 -1.11
N SER A 79 -9.42 8.56 -0.63
CA SER A 79 -9.51 10.01 -0.68
C SER A 79 -9.35 10.54 -2.09
N ALA A 80 -10.26 11.44 -2.49
CA ALA A 80 -10.12 12.24 -3.71
C ALA A 80 -8.89 13.18 -3.68
N ALA A 81 -8.44 13.60 -2.50
CA ALA A 81 -7.29 14.50 -2.36
C ALA A 81 -5.94 13.77 -2.42
N MET A 82 -5.93 12.44 -2.31
CA MET A 82 -4.71 11.62 -2.35
C MET A 82 -4.51 11.00 -3.74
N PRO A 83 -3.26 10.76 -4.17
CA PRO A 83 -3.01 10.04 -5.42
C PRO A 83 -3.50 8.59 -5.41
N ALA A 84 -3.76 8.07 -6.61
CA ALA A 84 -3.91 6.63 -6.79
C ALA A 84 -2.54 5.95 -6.64
N THR A 85 -2.45 4.96 -5.75
CA THR A 85 -1.20 4.23 -5.53
C THR A 85 -1.14 2.89 -6.22
N GLU A 86 -2.23 2.49 -6.86
CA GLU A 86 -2.33 1.27 -7.63
C GLU A 86 -3.06 1.51 -8.95
N PHE A 87 -2.46 1.02 -10.03
CA PHE A 87 -3.05 0.94 -11.35
C PHE A 87 -3.01 -0.51 -11.82
N SER A 88 -4.04 -0.92 -12.55
CA SER A 88 -4.16 -2.29 -13.05
C SER A 88 -4.53 -2.32 -14.52
N GLY A 89 -4.11 -3.39 -15.20
CA GLY A 89 -4.41 -3.64 -16.61
C GLY A 89 -4.24 -5.10 -16.99
N ASN A 90 -4.60 -5.42 -18.23
CA ASN A 90 -4.50 -6.77 -18.78
C ASN A 90 -3.93 -6.69 -20.19
N ALA A 91 -2.86 -7.42 -20.47
CA ALA A 91 -2.26 -7.52 -21.80
C ALA A 91 -2.55 -8.88 -22.44
N TYR A 92 -2.98 -8.87 -23.70
CA TYR A 92 -3.28 -10.05 -24.49
C TYR A 92 -2.69 -9.93 -25.89
N PHE A 93 -2.00 -10.98 -26.33
CA PHE A 93 -1.40 -11.09 -27.65
C PHE A 93 -1.87 -12.37 -28.35
N VAL A 94 -1.89 -13.48 -27.61
CA VAL A 94 -2.20 -14.81 -28.13
C VAL A 94 -3.01 -15.62 -27.12
N ASN A 95 -3.60 -16.72 -27.58
CA ASN A 95 -4.34 -17.64 -26.73
C ASN A 95 -3.41 -18.60 -25.94
N ASP A 96 -2.38 -18.05 -25.29
CA ASP A 96 -1.43 -18.77 -24.43
C ASP A 96 -1.00 -17.86 -23.26
N ALA A 97 -1.21 -18.33 -22.05
CA ALA A 97 -0.93 -17.57 -20.83
C ALA A 97 0.56 -17.26 -20.67
N ARG A 98 1.44 -18.22 -20.95
CA ARG A 98 2.88 -18.07 -20.75
C ARG A 98 3.47 -17.14 -21.80
N ASP A 99 3.01 -17.25 -23.05
CA ASP A 99 3.46 -16.36 -24.12
C ASP A 99 2.99 -14.91 -23.89
N ASN A 100 1.77 -14.70 -23.36
CA ASN A 100 1.32 -13.37 -22.96
C ASN A 100 2.17 -12.77 -21.84
N LEU A 101 2.54 -13.55 -20.82
CA LEU A 101 3.46 -13.12 -19.78
C LEU A 101 4.83 -12.76 -20.36
N GLN A 102 5.41 -13.66 -21.16
CA GLN A 102 6.75 -13.49 -21.73
C GLN A 102 6.84 -12.24 -22.62
N ARG A 103 5.87 -12.01 -23.51
CA ARG A 103 5.81 -10.80 -24.36
C ARG A 103 5.61 -9.51 -23.57
N THR A 104 4.93 -9.59 -22.43
CA THR A 104 4.78 -8.43 -21.52
C THR A 104 6.10 -8.14 -20.82
N VAL A 105 6.80 -9.18 -20.34
CA VAL A 105 8.13 -9.06 -19.71
C VAL A 105 9.15 -8.48 -20.69
N GLU A 106 9.22 -8.99 -21.92
CA GLU A 106 10.16 -8.53 -22.95
C GLU A 106 10.04 -7.04 -23.28
N GLN A 107 8.84 -6.46 -23.14
CA GLN A 107 8.64 -5.02 -23.32
C GLN A 107 9.13 -4.19 -22.13
N LEU A 108 9.09 -4.74 -20.92
CA LEU A 108 9.45 -4.03 -19.69
C LEU A 108 10.92 -4.20 -19.32
N VAL A 109 11.58 -5.32 -19.68
CA VAL A 109 12.99 -5.57 -19.36
C VAL A 109 13.94 -4.47 -19.84
N PRO A 110 13.82 -3.93 -21.08
CA PRO A 110 14.68 -2.84 -21.52
C PRO A 110 14.54 -1.54 -20.72
N ILE A 111 13.44 -1.39 -19.97
CA ILE A 111 13.08 -0.15 -19.25
C ILE A 111 13.32 -0.29 -17.75
N LEU A 112 12.94 -1.43 -17.17
CA LEU A 112 12.92 -1.70 -15.73
C LEU A 112 14.06 -2.64 -15.27
N GLY A 113 14.81 -3.22 -16.21
CA GLY A 113 15.82 -4.26 -15.96
C GLY A 113 15.23 -5.67 -15.90
N GLU A 114 16.01 -6.64 -15.44
CA GLU A 114 15.63 -8.07 -15.52
C GLU A 114 14.42 -8.47 -14.65
N GLY A 115 14.18 -7.80 -13.52
CA GLY A 115 13.14 -8.21 -12.56
C GLY A 115 13.37 -9.61 -11.97
N LYS A 116 12.32 -10.22 -11.39
CA LYS A 116 12.36 -11.55 -10.78
C LYS A 116 11.17 -12.38 -11.20
N LYS A 117 11.41 -13.62 -11.62
CA LYS A 117 10.33 -14.59 -11.85
C LYS A 117 9.65 -14.95 -10.53
N THR A 118 8.33 -15.01 -10.52
CA THR A 118 7.52 -15.42 -9.38
C THR A 118 6.65 -16.62 -9.75
N ARG A 119 6.31 -17.44 -8.76
CA ARG A 119 5.45 -18.61 -8.94
C ARG A 119 4.71 -18.91 -7.65
N THR A 120 3.41 -19.17 -7.75
CA THR A 120 2.58 -19.68 -6.65
C THR A 120 1.96 -21.02 -7.07
N SER A 121 1.04 -21.56 -6.28
CA SER A 121 0.38 -22.85 -6.57
C SER A 121 -0.38 -22.85 -7.90
N ASN A 122 -1.00 -21.72 -8.27
CA ASN A 122 -1.82 -21.60 -9.48
C ASN A 122 -1.45 -20.44 -10.42
N THR A 123 -0.42 -19.64 -10.10
CA THR A 123 0.08 -18.56 -10.96
C THR A 123 1.55 -18.68 -11.30
N VAL A 124 1.90 -18.08 -12.43
CA VAL A 124 3.27 -17.79 -12.85
C VAL A 124 3.35 -16.31 -13.12
N GLY A 125 4.45 -15.66 -12.73
CA GLY A 125 4.56 -14.22 -12.84
C GLY A 125 5.98 -13.72 -12.91
N HIS A 126 6.08 -12.40 -12.91
CA HIS A 126 7.34 -11.66 -12.93
C HIS A 126 7.15 -10.34 -12.20
N GLU A 127 8.16 -9.91 -11.44
CA GLU A 127 8.05 -8.75 -10.55
C GLU A 127 9.29 -7.87 -10.63
N TRP A 128 9.07 -6.56 -10.63
CA TRP A 128 10.09 -5.54 -10.38
C TRP A 128 9.75 -4.81 -9.08
N ARG A 129 10.72 -4.65 -8.18
CA ARG A 129 10.57 -3.89 -6.93
C ARG A 129 11.62 -2.80 -6.83
N PHE A 130 11.17 -1.60 -6.50
CA PHE A 130 11.98 -0.40 -6.31
C PHE A 130 11.63 0.20 -4.93
N GLY A 131 12.01 -0.51 -3.86
CA GLY A 131 11.46 -0.24 -2.53
C GLY A 131 9.94 -0.46 -2.53
N PRO A 132 9.13 0.54 -2.13
CA PRO A 132 7.68 0.41 -2.04
C PRO A 132 6.94 0.44 -3.39
N ALA A 133 7.62 0.86 -4.45
CA ALA A 133 7.07 0.87 -5.80
C ALA A 133 7.32 -0.49 -6.46
N SER A 134 6.33 -1.04 -7.15
CA SER A 134 6.47 -2.33 -7.83
C SER A 134 5.67 -2.42 -9.13
N VAL A 135 6.10 -3.32 -10.00
CA VAL A 135 5.29 -3.85 -11.11
C VAL A 135 5.20 -5.34 -10.91
N GLU A 136 3.98 -5.86 -10.86
CA GLU A 136 3.67 -7.26 -10.71
C GLU A 136 2.94 -7.73 -11.96
N LEU A 137 3.49 -8.75 -12.62
CA LEU A 137 2.87 -9.45 -13.72
C LEU A 137 2.53 -10.86 -13.29
N TYR A 138 1.37 -11.35 -13.67
CA TYR A 138 1.03 -12.75 -13.47
C TYR A 138 -0.02 -13.25 -14.45
N VAL A 139 -0.04 -14.56 -14.60
CA VAL A 139 -1.03 -15.30 -15.38
C VAL A 139 -1.50 -16.52 -14.60
N TRP A 140 -2.66 -17.06 -14.99
CA TRP A 140 -3.21 -18.32 -14.52
C TRP A 140 -3.19 -19.36 -15.65
N PRO A 141 -2.07 -20.07 -15.87
CA PRO A 141 -2.01 -21.06 -16.93
C PRO A 141 -3.08 -22.16 -16.70
N PRO A 142 -3.84 -22.57 -17.74
CA PRO A 142 -4.92 -23.55 -17.59
C PRO A 142 -4.46 -24.86 -16.94
N GLU A 143 -3.25 -25.31 -17.24
CA GLU A 143 -2.65 -26.52 -16.69
C GLU A 143 -2.33 -26.44 -15.18
N MET A 144 -2.35 -25.25 -14.60
CA MET A 144 -2.13 -25.02 -13.16
C MET A 144 -3.45 -24.83 -12.38
N GLN A 145 -4.60 -24.82 -13.05
CA GLN A 145 -5.89 -24.61 -12.38
C GLN A 145 -6.52 -25.94 -11.96
N GLN A 146 -6.24 -26.36 -10.71
CA GLN A 146 -6.77 -27.61 -10.15
C GLN A 146 -8.30 -27.59 -9.96
N PHE A 147 -8.86 -26.42 -9.65
CA PHE A 147 -10.29 -26.22 -9.44
C PHE A 147 -10.78 -25.10 -10.37
N PRO A 148 -11.21 -25.41 -11.60
CA PRO A 148 -11.68 -24.40 -12.53
C PRO A 148 -12.93 -23.70 -11.97
N ALA A 149 -12.78 -22.44 -11.59
CA ALA A 149 -13.87 -21.59 -11.14
C ALA A 149 -14.45 -20.80 -12.31
N THR A 150 -15.77 -20.62 -12.32
CA THR A 150 -16.43 -19.72 -13.26
C THR A 150 -16.21 -18.28 -12.81
N ASN A 151 -15.37 -17.55 -13.54
CA ASN A 151 -15.21 -16.11 -13.33
C ASN A 151 -16.15 -15.35 -14.28
N PRO A 152 -17.11 -14.56 -13.77
CA PRO A 152 -18.00 -13.74 -14.62
C PRO A 152 -17.25 -12.81 -15.58
N ALA A 153 -16.06 -12.34 -15.22
CA ALA A 153 -15.23 -11.53 -16.11
C ALA A 153 -14.79 -12.32 -17.35
N HIS A 154 -14.51 -13.62 -17.22
CA HIS A 154 -14.13 -14.48 -18.36
C HIS A 154 -15.30 -14.78 -19.30
N LEU A 155 -16.54 -14.64 -18.82
CA LEU A 155 -17.74 -14.75 -19.67
C LEU A 155 -17.94 -13.48 -20.50
N ARG A 156 -17.69 -12.31 -19.89
CA ARG A 156 -17.78 -11.00 -20.55
C ARG A 156 -16.61 -10.75 -21.50
N GLU A 157 -15.41 -11.15 -21.12
CA GLU A 157 -14.20 -11.05 -21.94
C GLU A 157 -13.39 -12.37 -21.87
N PRO A 158 -13.57 -13.28 -22.84
CA PRO A 158 -12.89 -14.57 -22.86
C PRO A 158 -11.36 -14.49 -22.90
N ARG A 159 -10.78 -13.41 -23.47
CA ARG A 159 -9.32 -13.24 -23.53
C ARG A 159 -8.67 -13.16 -22.14
N LEU A 160 -9.41 -12.73 -21.12
CA LEU A 160 -8.92 -12.65 -19.74
C LEU A 160 -8.49 -13.99 -19.15
N LYS A 161 -8.98 -15.13 -19.68
CA LYS A 161 -8.57 -16.46 -19.21
C LYS A 161 -7.06 -16.71 -19.33
N VAL A 162 -6.41 -16.03 -20.27
CA VAL A 162 -4.99 -16.22 -20.58
C VAL A 162 -4.23 -14.89 -20.67
N ALA A 163 -4.89 -13.75 -20.45
CA ALA A 163 -4.22 -12.45 -20.48
C ALA A 163 -3.20 -12.33 -19.33
N CYS A 164 -2.12 -11.59 -19.57
CA CYS A 164 -1.19 -11.18 -18.53
C CYS A 164 -1.80 -10.06 -17.71
N HIS A 165 -2.03 -10.31 -16.43
CA HIS A 165 -2.42 -9.30 -15.46
C HIS A 165 -1.23 -8.41 -15.14
N ILE A 166 -1.49 -7.12 -15.02
CA ILE A 166 -0.51 -6.09 -14.71
C ILE A 166 -1.01 -5.33 -13.49
N GLY A 167 -0.24 -5.37 -12.41
CA GLY A 167 -0.40 -4.51 -11.24
C GLY A 167 0.78 -3.55 -11.16
N VAL A 168 0.50 -2.25 -11.07
CA VAL A 168 1.50 -1.20 -10.89
C VAL A 168 1.23 -0.52 -9.56
N LYS A 169 2.18 -0.60 -8.63
CA LYS A 169 2.11 0.05 -7.34
C LYS A 169 3.11 1.20 -7.32
N THR A 170 2.65 2.42 -7.12
CA THR A 170 3.50 3.61 -7.26
C THR A 170 4.45 3.80 -6.09
N GLY A 171 4.20 3.14 -4.95
CA GLY A 171 4.96 3.34 -3.72
C GLY A 171 4.84 4.76 -3.15
N TYR A 172 3.86 5.55 -3.61
CA TYR A 172 3.71 6.94 -3.20
C TYR A 172 3.50 7.05 -1.69
N ARG A 173 4.29 7.93 -1.08
CA ARG A 173 4.10 8.47 0.26
C ARG A 173 4.18 9.98 0.18
N ARG A 174 3.43 10.66 1.03
CA ARG A 174 3.42 12.14 1.01
C ARG A 174 4.79 12.66 1.49
N PRO A 175 5.45 13.58 0.77
CA PRO A 175 6.67 14.21 1.27
C PRO A 175 6.43 14.93 2.60
N CYS A 176 7.43 14.92 3.49
CA CYS A 176 7.39 15.71 4.72
C CYS A 176 7.34 17.21 4.41
N SER A 177 6.29 17.89 4.87
CA SER A 177 6.24 19.35 4.88
C SER A 177 7.25 19.93 5.88
N ALA A 178 7.50 21.25 5.82
CA ALA A 178 8.35 21.91 6.81
C ALA A 178 7.89 21.68 8.26
N LYS A 179 6.56 21.65 8.49
CA LYS A 179 5.99 21.34 9.80
C LYS A 179 6.23 19.89 10.21
N ASP A 180 6.08 18.94 9.29
CA ASP A 180 6.36 17.53 9.57
C ASP A 180 7.84 17.35 9.95
N LYS A 181 8.76 18.01 9.24
CA LYS A 181 10.20 17.94 9.52
C LYS A 181 10.55 18.44 10.92
N VAL A 182 10.04 19.61 11.31
CA VAL A 182 10.25 20.16 12.66
C VAL A 182 9.72 19.20 13.73
N ALA A 183 8.50 18.68 13.55
CA ALA A 183 7.90 17.73 14.49
C ALA A 183 8.71 16.42 14.61
N ILE A 184 9.23 15.92 13.48
CA ILE A 184 10.11 14.73 13.44
C ILE A 184 11.44 15.00 14.13
N GLU A 185 12.04 16.17 13.93
CA GLU A 185 13.29 16.58 14.56
C GLU A 185 13.14 16.69 16.08
N SER A 186 12.04 17.27 16.56
CA SER A 186 11.72 17.43 17.98
C SER A 186 11.04 16.22 18.63
N PHE A 187 11.11 15.05 18.01
CA PHE A 187 10.46 13.83 18.46
C PHE A 187 10.85 13.44 19.90
N VAL A 188 9.85 13.29 20.75
CA VAL A 188 9.93 12.77 22.11
C VAL A 188 9.31 11.38 22.13
N PRO A 189 10.11 10.30 22.31
CA PRO A 189 9.59 8.95 22.38
C PRO A 189 8.70 8.76 23.61
N VAL A 190 7.60 8.02 23.45
CA VAL A 190 6.67 7.68 24.53
C VAL A 190 6.74 6.20 24.87
N ALA A 191 6.67 5.34 23.87
CA ALA A 191 6.73 3.90 24.05
C ALA A 191 7.35 3.19 22.85
N PRO A 192 8.03 2.05 23.06
CA PRO A 192 8.46 1.20 21.97
C PRO A 192 7.24 0.53 21.30
N ILE A 193 7.32 0.37 19.99
CA ILE A 193 6.36 -0.41 19.21
C ILE A 193 6.78 -1.89 19.33
N PRO A 194 5.89 -2.79 19.76
CA PRO A 194 6.20 -4.20 19.87
C PRO A 194 6.42 -4.80 18.48
N GLY A 195 7.38 -5.72 18.39
CA GLY A 195 7.70 -6.45 17.18
C GLY A 195 9.17 -6.33 16.78
N ASP A 196 9.52 -7.08 15.74
CA ASP A 196 10.88 -7.12 15.20
C ASP A 196 11.14 -5.91 14.27
N LEU A 197 12.17 -5.12 14.60
CA LEU A 197 12.56 -3.94 13.80
C LEU A 197 12.89 -4.31 12.36
N SER A 198 13.46 -5.49 12.10
CA SER A 198 13.77 -5.92 10.74
C SER A 198 12.50 -6.13 9.91
N THR A 199 11.44 -6.64 10.55
CA THR A 199 10.11 -6.83 9.94
C THR A 199 9.43 -5.50 9.66
N MET A 200 9.48 -4.55 10.59
CA MET A 200 8.96 -3.19 10.36
C MET A 200 9.70 -2.51 9.19
N ARG A 201 11.03 -2.60 9.13
CA ARG A 201 11.82 -2.04 8.02
C ARG A 201 11.42 -2.66 6.68
N ARG A 202 11.22 -3.98 6.65
CA ARG A 202 10.72 -4.67 5.45
C ARG A 202 9.32 -4.23 5.04
N ALA A 203 8.46 -3.84 5.99
CA ALA A 203 7.12 -3.34 5.69
C ALA A 203 7.16 -2.01 4.93
N GLN A 204 8.14 -1.15 5.17
CA GLN A 204 8.30 0.10 4.41
C GLN A 204 8.68 -0.13 2.94
N CYS A 205 9.28 -1.27 2.63
CA CYS A 205 9.50 -1.71 1.25
C CYS A 205 8.22 -2.21 0.57
N ARG A 206 7.06 -2.12 1.22
CA ARG A 206 5.76 -2.45 0.65
C ARG A 206 4.99 -1.17 0.31
N PRO A 207 4.04 -1.24 -0.63
CA PRO A 207 3.10 -0.17 -0.89
C PRO A 207 2.32 0.19 0.38
N ALA A 208 2.21 1.48 0.65
CA ALA A 208 1.40 2.01 1.74
C ALA A 208 -0.11 1.77 1.48
N SER A 209 -0.88 1.62 2.56
CA SER A 209 -2.34 1.49 2.49
C SER A 209 -2.96 2.76 1.90
N GLN A 210 -3.81 2.61 0.86
CA GLN A 210 -4.39 3.77 0.16
C GLN A 210 -5.31 4.61 1.05
N SER A 211 -5.96 3.98 2.04
CA SER A 211 -6.86 4.67 2.97
C SER A 211 -6.11 5.55 3.98
N GLU A 212 -4.83 5.28 4.22
CA GLU A 212 -4.02 5.91 5.27
C GLU A 212 -3.02 6.96 4.75
N LEU A 213 -2.92 7.14 3.41
CA LEU A 213 -1.95 8.01 2.74
C LEU A 213 -1.92 9.47 3.23
N GLU A 214 -3.02 9.97 3.77
CA GLU A 214 -3.12 11.31 4.35
C GLU A 214 -2.10 11.54 5.48
N PHE A 215 -1.81 10.48 6.24
CA PHE A 215 -0.99 10.51 7.45
C PHE A 215 0.38 9.87 7.26
N ILE A 216 0.56 9.08 6.21
CA ILE A 216 1.84 8.43 5.89
C ILE A 216 2.77 9.45 5.23
N ARG A 217 4.00 9.54 5.74
CA ARG A 217 5.05 10.38 5.17
C ARG A 217 6.16 9.55 4.53
N LEU A 218 6.76 10.11 3.48
CA LEU A 218 8.01 9.60 2.95
C LEU A 218 9.10 9.83 4.00
N LEU A 219 9.74 8.75 4.42
CA LEU A 219 10.88 8.81 5.29
C LEU A 219 12.09 9.36 4.51
N ASP A 220 12.59 10.53 4.93
CA ASP A 220 13.74 11.21 4.33
C ASP A 220 14.86 11.28 5.38
N GLY A 221 16.06 10.81 5.02
CA GLY A 221 17.22 10.75 5.92
C GLY A 221 17.26 9.55 6.89
N ASP A 222 18.32 9.52 7.72
CA ASP A 222 18.52 8.50 8.74
C ASP A 222 17.73 8.83 10.02
N VAL A 223 16.82 7.94 10.39
CA VAL A 223 16.02 8.00 11.63
C VAL A 223 16.35 6.84 12.57
N GLY A 224 17.53 6.23 12.43
CA GLY A 224 17.89 4.94 13.01
C GLY A 224 17.58 4.78 14.50
N THR A 225 17.82 5.81 15.32
CA THR A 225 17.52 5.79 16.77
C THR A 225 16.06 5.97 17.11
N LYS A 226 15.24 6.48 16.20
CA LYS A 226 13.80 6.71 16.37
C LYS A 226 12.97 5.51 15.93
N TYR A 227 13.56 4.60 15.15
CA TYR A 227 12.85 3.47 14.58
C TYR A 227 12.32 2.50 15.66
N GLY A 228 11.09 2.03 15.49
CA GLY A 228 10.40 1.18 16.47
C GLY A 228 9.81 1.94 17.65
N TRP A 229 9.60 3.25 17.53
CA TRP A 229 9.00 4.07 18.58
C TRP A 229 7.75 4.80 18.12
N ILE A 230 6.80 4.96 19.04
CA ILE A 230 5.71 5.91 18.96
C ILE A 230 5.93 7.01 20.00
N GLY A 231 5.58 8.22 19.63
CA GLY A 231 5.75 9.39 20.48
C GLY A 231 5.08 10.61 19.90
N ARG A 232 5.57 11.78 20.27
CA ARG A 232 5.01 13.07 19.85
C ARG A 232 6.11 14.07 19.56
N SER A 233 5.79 15.17 18.91
CA SER A 233 6.66 16.35 18.93
C SER A 233 6.77 16.93 20.35
N ASP A 234 7.85 17.65 20.62
CA ASP A 234 8.11 18.33 21.90
C ASP A 234 6.98 19.29 22.30
N ASP A 235 6.47 20.06 21.34
CA ASP A 235 5.37 21.02 21.46
C ASP A 235 3.97 20.37 21.48
N CYS A 236 3.90 19.04 21.45
CA CYS A 236 2.66 18.26 21.38
C CYS A 236 1.78 18.56 20.15
N SER A 237 2.31 19.16 19.08
CA SER A 237 1.55 19.46 17.87
C SER A 237 1.29 18.24 16.97
N ALA A 238 2.07 17.17 17.09
CA ALA A 238 1.90 15.95 16.28
C ALA A 238 2.13 14.66 17.09
N LEU A 239 1.35 13.62 16.76
CA LEU A 239 1.64 12.23 17.06
C LEU A 239 2.50 11.65 15.93
N ILE A 240 3.57 10.94 16.30
CA ILE A 240 4.54 10.39 15.35
C ILE A 240 4.79 8.92 15.68
N SER A 241 4.74 8.07 14.66
CA SER A 241 5.08 6.64 14.78
C SER A 241 6.11 6.26 13.72
N PHE A 242 7.24 5.71 14.17
CA PHE A 242 8.30 5.15 13.34
C PHE A 242 8.21 3.62 13.30
N GLY A 243 7.09 3.09 12.81
CA GLY A 243 6.86 1.66 12.70
C GLY A 243 7.03 1.14 11.27
N SER A 244 6.12 0.25 10.88
CA SER A 244 5.98 -0.26 9.50
C SER A 244 5.74 0.85 8.47
N GLU A 245 5.24 2.00 8.92
CA GLU A 245 5.12 3.24 8.16
C GLU A 245 5.55 4.42 9.04
N LEU A 246 5.98 5.53 8.43
CA LEU A 246 6.12 6.80 9.14
C LEU A 246 4.76 7.50 9.17
N TYR A 247 4.08 7.44 10.31
CA TYR A 247 2.87 8.23 10.54
C TYR A 247 3.22 9.58 11.17
N VAL A 248 2.67 10.65 10.60
CA VAL A 248 2.68 11.99 11.21
C VAL A 248 1.24 12.51 11.20
N VAL A 249 0.63 12.54 12.39
CA VAL A 249 -0.78 12.92 12.59
C VAL A 249 -0.82 14.20 13.42
N PRO A 250 -1.45 15.28 12.95
CA PRO A 250 -1.68 16.47 13.77
C PRO A 250 -2.41 16.08 15.07
N MET A 251 -1.93 16.56 16.21
CA MET A 251 -2.49 16.19 17.51
C MET A 251 -3.96 16.64 17.67
N GLU A 252 -4.34 17.72 17.00
CA GLU A 252 -5.73 18.19 16.91
C GLU A 252 -6.66 17.18 16.23
N ASP A 253 -6.13 16.39 15.29
CA ASP A 253 -6.88 15.41 14.51
C ASP A 253 -6.94 14.06 15.24
N VAL A 254 -6.05 13.78 16.20
CA VAL A 254 -6.12 12.58 17.06
C VAL A 254 -7.31 12.68 18.01
N ILE A 255 -8.26 11.75 17.88
CA ILE A 255 -9.46 11.71 18.72
C ILE A 255 -9.24 10.82 19.92
N GLN A 256 -8.84 9.56 19.69
CA GLN A 256 -8.62 8.57 20.74
C GLN A 256 -7.74 7.42 20.27
N PHE A 257 -7.25 6.65 21.25
CA PHE A 257 -6.55 5.39 21.03
C PHE A 257 -7.50 4.22 21.32
N GLU A 258 -7.51 3.23 20.44
CA GLU A 258 -8.35 2.04 20.54
C GLU A 258 -7.50 0.77 20.54
N VAL A 259 -7.95 -0.25 21.25
CA VAL A 259 -7.45 -1.61 21.07
C VAL A 259 -8.58 -2.49 20.55
N VAL A 260 -8.41 -2.97 19.32
CA VAL A 260 -9.25 -4.01 18.74
C VAL A 260 -8.72 -5.36 19.24
N ARG A 261 -9.62 -6.22 19.71
CA ARG A 261 -9.27 -7.53 20.26
C ARG A 261 -10.03 -8.62 19.54
N VAL A 262 -9.32 -9.56 18.94
CA VAL A 262 -9.92 -10.66 18.18
C VAL A 262 -9.50 -11.97 18.81
N ARG A 263 -10.49 -12.79 19.18
CA ARG A 263 -10.23 -14.14 19.68
C ARG A 263 -9.89 -15.08 18.52
N PRO A 264 -9.00 -16.06 18.74
CA PRO A 264 -8.77 -17.11 17.76
C PRO A 264 -10.08 -17.86 17.47
N ALA A 265 -10.39 -18.05 16.19
CA ALA A 265 -11.50 -18.88 15.75
C ALA A 265 -11.12 -19.69 14.52
N LYS A 266 -10.82 -19.04 13.39
CA LYS A 266 -10.24 -19.69 12.19
C LYS A 266 -8.80 -19.31 11.93
N GLY A 267 -8.39 -18.10 12.31
CA GLY A 267 -7.01 -17.66 12.35
C GLY A 267 -6.49 -17.48 13.78
N PRO A 268 -5.27 -16.92 13.92
CA PRO A 268 -4.57 -16.83 15.19
C PRO A 268 -5.23 -15.86 16.19
N GLY A 269 -6.18 -15.02 15.77
CA GLY A 269 -6.65 -13.90 16.59
C GLY A 269 -5.59 -12.80 16.72
N GLY A 270 -5.74 -11.94 17.72
CA GLY A 270 -4.73 -10.92 18.04
C GLY A 270 -5.31 -9.66 18.64
N SER A 271 -4.43 -8.68 18.85
CA SER A 271 -4.82 -7.31 19.19
C SER A 271 -4.16 -6.30 18.24
N TRP A 272 -4.87 -5.20 17.98
CA TRP A 272 -4.38 -4.10 17.13
C TRP A 272 -4.53 -2.78 17.87
N LEU A 273 -3.43 -2.03 17.97
CA LEU A 273 -3.45 -0.65 18.42
C LEU A 273 -3.89 0.23 17.25
N GLN A 274 -5.05 0.85 17.40
CA GLN A 274 -5.61 1.79 16.44
C GLN A 274 -5.61 3.21 16.98
N VAL A 275 -5.35 4.18 16.11
CA VAL A 275 -5.52 5.61 16.42
C VAL A 275 -6.67 6.13 15.58
N GLN A 276 -7.75 6.53 16.24
CA GLN A 276 -8.87 7.17 15.58
C GLN A 276 -8.54 8.64 15.34
N CYS A 277 -8.61 9.06 14.08
CA CYS A 277 -8.22 10.39 13.65
C CYS A 277 -9.33 11.03 12.80
N ARG A 278 -9.44 12.36 12.88
CA ARG A 278 -10.20 13.13 11.89
C ARG A 278 -9.48 13.08 10.56
N SER A 279 -10.22 12.72 9.51
CA SER A 279 -9.73 12.70 8.14
C SER A 279 -10.28 13.92 7.41
N LYS A 280 -9.39 14.78 6.89
CA LYS A 280 -9.82 15.96 6.11
C LYS A 280 -10.18 15.58 4.66
N THR A 281 -9.93 14.32 4.31
CA THR A 281 -9.93 13.88 2.92
C THR A 281 -10.80 12.66 2.62
N SER A 282 -11.54 12.15 3.61
CA SER A 282 -12.42 10.99 3.49
C SER A 282 -13.87 11.42 3.66
N GLN A 283 -14.79 10.70 3.01
CA GLN A 283 -16.23 10.88 3.22
C GLN A 283 -16.65 10.52 4.65
N ASN A 284 -16.00 9.49 5.22
CA ASN A 284 -16.07 9.22 6.64
C ASN A 284 -15.09 10.16 7.32
N GLU A 285 -15.61 11.15 8.06
CA GLU A 285 -14.81 12.15 8.78
C GLU A 285 -13.80 11.54 9.77
N LEU A 286 -13.93 10.24 10.05
CA LEU A 286 -13.08 9.46 10.94
C LEU A 286 -12.33 8.35 10.18
N LYS A 287 -11.09 8.11 10.58
CA LYS A 287 -10.26 6.97 10.14
C LYS A 287 -9.59 6.31 11.34
N ASN A 288 -9.45 5.00 11.28
CA ASN A 288 -8.65 4.24 12.23
C ASN A 288 -7.33 3.85 11.56
N LEU A 289 -6.23 4.35 12.11
CA LEU A 289 -4.88 4.01 11.66
C LEU A 289 -4.35 2.84 12.49
N THR A 290 -3.93 1.76 11.85
CA THR A 290 -3.33 0.64 12.57
C THR A 290 -1.84 0.90 12.75
N ILE A 291 -1.39 1.08 14.00
CA ILE A 291 0.01 1.38 14.29
C ILE A 291 0.83 0.11 14.48
N CYS A 292 0.30 -0.85 15.22
CA CYS A 292 0.92 -2.15 15.45
C CYS A 292 -0.11 -3.22 15.81
N GLU A 293 0.34 -4.47 15.73
CA GLU A 293 -0.41 -5.67 16.02
C GLU A 293 0.39 -6.60 16.94
N ALA A 294 -0.30 -7.44 17.69
CA ALA A 294 0.27 -8.48 18.54
C ALA A 294 -0.57 -9.75 18.48
N GLU A 295 0.06 -10.89 18.73
CA GLU A 295 -0.56 -12.21 18.61
C GLU A 295 -1.60 -12.48 19.71
N GLY A 296 -1.37 -11.99 20.93
CA GLY A 296 -2.32 -12.13 22.02
C GLY A 296 -3.44 -11.09 21.95
N PRO A 297 -4.69 -11.48 22.28
CA PRO A 297 -5.85 -10.60 22.16
C PRO A 297 -5.88 -9.47 23.20
N ASP A 298 -5.01 -9.47 24.21
CA ASP A 298 -4.92 -8.41 25.21
C ASP A 298 -3.54 -7.75 25.29
N ASP A 299 -2.56 -8.21 24.49
CA ASP A 299 -1.14 -7.82 24.56
C ASP A 299 -0.89 -6.31 24.38
N LEU A 300 -1.76 -5.62 23.63
CA LEU A 300 -1.63 -4.19 23.37
C LEU A 300 -2.41 -3.30 24.35
N SER A 301 -3.17 -3.86 25.30
CA SER A 301 -4.07 -3.09 26.18
C SER A 301 -3.31 -2.10 27.07
N GLU A 302 -2.31 -2.59 27.80
CA GLU A 302 -1.53 -1.77 28.75
C GLU A 302 -0.64 -0.75 28.02
N LEU A 303 0.00 -1.19 26.93
CA LEU A 303 0.81 -0.33 26.07
C LEU A 303 -0.02 0.84 25.55
N THR A 304 -1.20 0.56 25.00
CA THR A 304 -2.07 1.59 24.43
C THR A 304 -2.59 2.55 25.50
N ALA A 305 -2.97 2.04 26.67
CA ALA A 305 -3.37 2.88 27.80
C ALA A 305 -2.22 3.81 28.26
N THR A 306 -0.98 3.32 28.24
CA THR A 306 0.22 4.10 28.59
C THR A 306 0.45 5.22 27.58
N ILE A 307 0.39 4.89 26.28
CA ILE A 307 0.54 5.86 25.19
C ILE A 307 -0.54 6.94 25.28
N ALA A 308 -1.80 6.54 25.42
CA ALA A 308 -2.94 7.46 25.52
C ALA A 308 -2.81 8.42 26.70
N ARG A 309 -2.38 7.92 27.88
CA ARG A 309 -2.13 8.74 29.07
C ARG A 309 -0.99 9.73 28.85
N ALA A 310 0.12 9.29 28.29
CA ALA A 310 1.29 10.14 28.05
C ALA A 310 1.03 11.24 27.01
N ILE A 311 0.14 10.96 26.05
CA ILE A 311 -0.26 11.92 25.00
C ILE A 311 -1.43 12.80 25.46
N GLY A 312 -2.18 12.38 26.49
CA GLY A 312 -3.33 13.12 27.00
C GLY A 312 -4.58 12.97 26.14
N LYS A 313 -4.80 11.78 25.56
CA LYS A 313 -5.98 11.45 24.74
C LYS A 313 -6.78 10.30 25.36
N PRO A 314 -8.09 10.19 25.06
CA PRO A 314 -8.91 9.07 25.49
C PRO A 314 -8.37 7.72 25.02
N PHE A 315 -8.65 6.69 25.82
CA PHE A 315 -8.36 5.29 25.53
C PHE A 315 -9.65 4.48 25.59
N ALA A 316 -9.89 3.67 24.57
CA ALA A 316 -11.00 2.72 24.51
C ALA A 316 -10.50 1.30 24.26
N LEU A 317 -10.93 0.37 25.12
CA LEU A 317 -10.69 -1.05 24.94
C LEU A 317 -11.94 -1.68 24.34
N LEU A 318 -11.92 -2.02 23.04
CA LEU A 318 -13.11 -2.49 22.35
C LEU A 318 -13.50 -3.91 22.81
N PRO A 319 -14.79 -4.30 22.70
CA PRO A 319 -15.22 -5.67 22.98
C PRO A 319 -14.47 -6.70 22.12
N TYR A 320 -14.40 -7.94 22.59
CA TYR A 320 -13.83 -9.02 21.79
C TYR A 320 -14.67 -9.26 20.54
N ALA A 321 -14.01 -9.30 19.39
CA ALA A 321 -14.54 -9.86 18.16
C ALA A 321 -14.07 -11.32 17.99
N SER A 322 -14.77 -12.08 17.17
CA SER A 322 -14.32 -13.40 16.72
C SER A 322 -13.74 -13.27 15.32
N ASP A 323 -12.65 -13.98 15.04
CA ASP A 323 -12.10 -14.06 13.68
C ASP A 323 -13.08 -14.83 12.76
N CYS A 324 -13.67 -14.17 11.78
CA CYS A 324 -14.77 -14.70 10.96
C CYS A 324 -14.30 -15.60 9.81
#